data_AF-A0A395CUW7-F1
#
_entry.id   AF-A0A395CUW7-F1
#
_cell.length_a   1.000
_cell.length_b   1.000
_cell.length_c   1.000
_cell.angle_alpha   90.00
_cell.angle_beta   90.00
_cell.angle_gamma   90.00
#
_symmetry.space_group_name_H-M   'P 1'
#
loop_
_entity.id
_entity.type
_entity.pdbx_description
1 polymer ?
#
loop_
_entity_poly.entity_id
_entity_poly.type
_entity_poly.pdbx_seq_one_letter_code
_entity_poly.pdbx_strand_id
1 'polypeptide(L)'
;MNQDLSVFITPVALVIGCALIAAGGLYFIDIHFAKTRAQAIAALVTGGLIIGVLEIILAGSSVSFFKAQQVQTSACELEGESAHPEARQGVAAETIHKHILACMREAGYEWSPEHRNCKDAPVATNPYCYLPLGSFDRTITAFQLRFE
;
A
#
# COMPACT_ATOMS: atom_id res chain seq x y z
N MET A 1 -6.58 13.88 -0.11
CA MET A 1 -7.60 13.51 -1.11
C MET A 1 -8.55 12.54 -0.42
N ASN A 2 -9.86 12.78 -0.40
CA ASN A 2 -10.81 11.97 0.39
C ASN A 2 -10.72 10.50 -0.04
N GLN A 3 -10.32 9.63 0.89
CA GLN A 3 -10.14 8.19 0.65
C GLN A 3 -11.40 7.55 0.06
N ASP A 4 -12.59 8.05 0.42
CA ASP A 4 -13.87 7.58 -0.12
C ASP A 4 -13.99 7.77 -1.64
N LEU A 5 -13.50 8.88 -2.18
CA LEU A 5 -13.62 9.18 -3.62
C LEU A 5 -12.72 8.27 -4.47
N SER A 6 -11.54 7.93 -3.93
CA SER A 6 -10.55 7.06 -4.58
C SER A 6 -11.10 5.65 -4.82
N VAL A 7 -11.86 5.10 -3.87
CA VAL A 7 -12.44 3.75 -3.96
C VAL A 7 -13.44 3.63 -5.13
N PHE A 8 -14.16 4.71 -5.46
CA PHE A 8 -15.10 4.72 -6.57
C PHE A 8 -14.46 5.09 -7.91
N ILE A 9 -13.52 6.05 -7.92
CA ILE A 9 -12.93 6.55 -9.18
C ILE A 9 -11.93 5.56 -9.75
N THR A 10 -11.14 4.90 -8.90
CA THR A 10 -10.08 3.96 -9.32
C THR A 10 -10.58 2.86 -10.27
N PRO A 11 -11.61 2.06 -9.91
CA PRO A 11 -12.10 1.00 -10.80
C PRO A 11 -12.72 1.54 -12.10
N VAL A 12 -13.40 2.69 -12.04
CA VAL A 12 -13.99 3.32 -13.24
C VAL A 12 -12.89 3.81 -14.19
N ALA A 13 -11.88 4.49 -13.66
CA ALA A 13 -10.75 4.97 -14.44
C ALA A 13 -9.93 3.81 -15.04
N LEU A 14 -9.79 2.70 -14.32
CA LEU A 14 -9.15 1.48 -14.83
C LEU A 14 -9.90 0.90 -16.03
N VAL A 15 -11.22 0.76 -15.93
CA VAL A 15 -12.06 0.26 -17.03
C VAL A 15 -11.95 1.18 -18.26
N ILE A 16 -12.01 2.50 -18.07
CA ILE A 16 -11.87 3.47 -19.15
C ILE A 16 -10.47 3.37 -19.78
N GLY A 17 -9.41 3.32 -18.98
CA GLY A 17 -8.02 3.21 -19.45
C GLY A 17 -7.80 1.94 -20.28
N CYS A 18 -8.24 0.79 -19.77
CA CYS A 18 -8.17 -0.49 -20.49
C CYS A 18 -8.99 -0.50 -21.77
N ALA A 19 -10.21 0.07 -21.75
CA ALA A 19 -11.05 0.16 -22.94
C ALA A 19 -10.43 1.04 -24.03
N LEU A 20 -9.81 2.16 -23.65
CA LEU A 20 -9.11 3.04 -24.59
C LEU A 20 -7.87 2.38 -25.18
N ILE A 21 -7.09 1.65 -24.37
CA ILE A 21 -5.93 0.90 -24.85
C ILE A 21 -6.37 -0.20 -25.82
N ALA A 22 -7.40 -0.98 -25.47
CA ALA A 22 -7.93 -2.03 -26.33
C ALA A 22 -8.48 -1.46 -27.65
N ALA A 23 -9.29 -0.39 -27.59
CA ALA A 23 -9.86 0.25 -28.77
C ALA A 23 -8.79 0.85 -29.70
N GLY A 24 -7.75 1.47 -29.13
CA GLY A 24 -6.61 1.99 -29.90
C GLY A 24 -5.72 0.89 -30.44
N GLY A 25 -5.51 -0.20 -29.69
CA GLY A 25 -4.71 -1.36 -30.08
C GLY A 25 -5.34 -2.17 -31.21
N LEU A 26 -6.66 -2.33 -31.20
CA LEU A 26 -7.42 -3.03 -32.26
C LEU A 26 -7.16 -2.44 -33.66
N TYR A 27 -6.91 -1.12 -33.74
CA TYR A 27 -6.55 -0.45 -35.00
C TYR A 27 -5.26 -1.00 -35.63
N PHE A 28 -4.31 -1.47 -34.82
CA PHE A 28 -3.05 -2.05 -35.30
C PHE A 28 -3.16 -3.54 -35.70
N ILE A 29 -4.32 -4.15 -35.46
CA ILE A 29 -4.63 -5.55 -35.81
C ILE A 29 -5.71 -5.58 -36.93
N ASP A 30 -5.78 -4.51 -37.74
CA ASP A 30 -6.73 -4.35 -38.85
C ASP A 30 -8.23 -4.29 -38.45
N ILE A 31 -8.53 -4.21 -37.15
CA ILE A 31 -9.89 -4.08 -36.61
C ILE A 31 -10.19 -2.59 -36.38
N HIS A 32 -10.85 -2.00 -37.37
CA HIS A 32 -11.02 -0.55 -37.49
C HIS A 32 -12.17 0.02 -36.65
N PHE A 33 -12.05 -0.03 -35.32
CA PHE A 33 -12.99 0.66 -34.42
C PHE A 33 -12.83 2.19 -34.43
N ALA A 34 -11.61 2.68 -34.68
CA ALA A 34 -11.30 4.11 -34.80
C ALA A 34 -11.26 4.54 -36.28
N LYS A 35 -11.88 5.68 -36.59
CA LYS A 35 -12.01 6.18 -37.98
C LYS A 35 -10.67 6.60 -38.59
N THR A 36 -9.71 7.00 -37.76
CA THR A 36 -8.41 7.52 -38.21
C THR A 36 -7.28 7.01 -37.32
N ARG A 37 -6.09 6.87 -37.92
CA ARG A 37 -4.86 6.50 -37.20
C ARG A 37 -4.54 7.46 -36.06
N ALA A 38 -4.80 8.75 -36.25
CA ALA A 38 -4.62 9.76 -35.21
C ALA A 38 -5.52 9.52 -34.00
N GLN A 39 -6.79 9.12 -34.23
CA GLN A 39 -7.72 8.79 -33.16
C GLN A 39 -7.31 7.53 -32.39
N ALA A 40 -6.79 6.51 -33.08
CA ALA A 40 -6.27 5.30 -32.44
C ALA A 40 -5.04 5.58 -31.56
N ILE A 41 -4.10 6.41 -32.05
CA ILE A 41 -2.93 6.85 -31.28
C ILE A 41 -3.37 7.68 -30.07
N ALA A 42 -4.30 8.63 -30.25
CA ALA A 42 -4.81 9.43 -29.14
C ALA A 42 -5.47 8.57 -28.06
N ALA A 43 -6.24 7.54 -28.44
CA ALA A 43 -6.83 6.59 -27.50
C ALA A 43 -5.76 5.81 -26.73
N LEU A 44 -4.72 5.30 -27.40
CA LEU A 44 -3.61 4.61 -26.74
C LEU A 44 -2.86 5.51 -25.75
N VAL A 45 -2.49 6.73 -26.17
CA VAL A 45 -1.77 7.67 -25.32
C VAL A 45 -2.60 8.07 -24.11
N THR A 46 -3.89 8.35 -24.32
CA THR A 46 -4.80 8.74 -23.23
C THR A 46 -5.03 7.59 -22.25
N GLY A 47 -5.28 6.37 -22.76
CA GLY A 47 -5.43 5.19 -21.92
C GLY A 47 -4.15 4.88 -21.13
N GLY A 48 -2.98 4.94 -21.78
CA GLY A 48 -1.69 4.78 -21.12
C GLY A 48 -1.43 5.81 -20.03
N LEU A 49 -1.78 7.08 -20.28
CA LEU A 49 -1.70 8.14 -19.26
C LEU A 49 -2.59 7.85 -18.05
N ILE A 50 -3.83 7.44 -18.27
CA ILE A 50 -4.77 7.11 -17.19
C ILE A 50 -4.22 5.96 -16.34
N ILE A 51 -3.75 4.88 -16.97
CA ILE A 51 -3.16 3.74 -16.26
C ILE A 51 -1.87 4.15 -15.53
N GLY A 52 -1.00 4.93 -16.14
CA GLY A 52 0.23 5.41 -15.50
C GLY A 52 -0.05 6.29 -14.28
N VAL A 53 -1.03 7.19 -14.36
CA VAL A 53 -1.46 8.02 -13.22
C VAL A 53 -2.08 7.16 -12.12
N LEU A 54 -2.90 6.17 -12.48
CA LEU A 54 -3.44 5.19 -11.53
C LEU A 54 -2.32 4.45 -10.80
N GLU A 55 -1.34 3.90 -11.51
CA GLU A 55 -0.19 3.22 -10.90
C GLU A 55 0.56 4.13 -9.92
N ILE A 56 0.81 5.40 -10.28
CA ILE A 56 1.45 6.37 -9.36
C ILE A 56 0.59 6.61 -8.12
N ILE A 57 -0.73 6.71 -8.28
CA ILE A 57 -1.66 6.92 -7.16
C ILE A 57 -1.76 5.68 -6.28
N LEU A 58 -1.80 4.47 -6.86
CA LEU A 58 -1.91 3.21 -6.12
C LEU A 58 -0.59 2.81 -5.45
N ALA A 59 0.54 2.91 -6.16
CA ALA A 59 1.87 2.69 -5.61
C ALA A 59 2.23 3.77 -4.58
N GLY A 60 1.77 5.01 -4.79
CA GLY A 60 1.92 6.12 -3.85
C GLY A 60 0.86 6.17 -2.74
N SER A 61 -0.12 5.26 -2.75
CA SER A 61 -1.20 5.25 -1.76
C SER A 61 -0.66 4.74 -0.44
N SER A 62 -0.50 5.63 0.53
CA SER A 62 -0.14 5.33 1.92
C SER A 62 -1.05 4.27 2.55
N VAL A 63 -2.28 4.13 2.06
CA VAL A 63 -3.27 3.19 2.59
C VAL A 63 -2.86 1.75 2.35
N SER A 64 -2.39 1.37 1.16
CA SER A 64 -2.00 -0.02 0.90
C SER A 64 -0.78 -0.42 1.75
N PHE A 65 0.19 0.48 1.91
CA PHE A 65 1.39 0.22 2.69
C PHE A 65 1.11 0.15 4.21
N PHE A 66 0.41 1.15 4.77
CA PHE A 66 0.03 1.13 6.18
C PHE A 66 -0.97 0.02 6.49
N LYS A 67 -1.89 -0.31 5.58
CA LYS A 67 -2.79 -1.45 5.77
C LYS A 67 -2.04 -2.77 5.70
N ALA A 68 -1.09 -2.93 4.78
CA ALA A 68 -0.24 -4.11 4.74
C ALA A 68 0.55 -4.24 6.05
N GLN A 69 1.13 -3.14 6.53
CA GLN A 69 1.85 -3.10 7.80
C GLN A 69 0.94 -3.39 9.01
N GLN A 70 -0.29 -2.87 9.03
CA GLN A 70 -1.29 -3.13 10.07
C GLN A 70 -1.75 -4.60 10.07
N VAL A 71 -1.86 -5.22 8.90
CA VAL A 71 -2.17 -6.65 8.77
C VAL A 71 -0.98 -7.49 9.23
N GLN A 72 0.24 -7.08 8.91
CA GLN A 72 1.44 -7.77 9.36
C GLN A 72 1.60 -7.71 10.89
N THR A 73 1.39 -6.54 11.51
CA THR A 73 1.49 -6.40 12.97
C THR A 73 0.44 -7.25 13.69
N SER A 74 -0.79 -7.32 13.19
CA SER A 74 -1.84 -8.16 13.78
C SER A 74 -1.58 -9.66 13.59
N ALA A 75 -0.99 -10.07 12.46
CA ALA A 75 -0.54 -11.45 12.25
C ALA A 75 0.58 -11.83 13.24
N CYS A 76 1.59 -10.97 13.40
CA CYS A 76 2.68 -11.18 14.36
C CYS A 76 2.20 -11.20 15.82
N GLU A 77 1.19 -10.39 16.15
CA GLU A 77 0.53 -10.41 17.47
C GLU A 77 -0.16 -11.75 17.71
N LEU A 78 -0.95 -12.22 16.73
CA LEU A 78 -1.65 -13.50 16.83
C LEU A 78 -0.66 -14.67 16.96
N GLU A 79 0.45 -14.64 16.22
CA GLU A 79 1.52 -15.63 16.32
C GLU A 79 2.15 -15.63 17.71
N GLY A 80 2.50 -14.45 18.23
CA GLY A 80 3.06 -14.29 19.58
C GLY A 80 2.10 -14.75 20.69
N GLU A 81 0.82 -14.45 20.56
CA GLU A 81 -0.20 -14.93 21.50
C GLU A 81 -0.43 -16.44 21.43
N SER A 82 -0.32 -17.02 20.23
CA SER A 82 -0.48 -18.47 20.03
C SER A 82 0.72 -19.26 20.53
N ALA A 83 1.93 -18.71 20.40
CA ALA A 83 3.17 -19.31 20.86
C ALA A 83 3.37 -19.17 22.37
N HIS A 84 2.81 -18.12 22.98
CA HIS A 84 2.91 -17.81 24.41
C HIS A 84 1.53 -17.60 25.06
N PRO A 85 0.68 -18.65 25.13
CA PRO A 85 -0.65 -18.54 25.74
C PRO A 85 -0.60 -18.12 27.21
N GLU A 86 0.47 -18.45 27.93
CA GLU A 86 0.75 -18.05 29.32
C GLU A 86 0.95 -16.53 29.49
N ALA A 87 1.34 -15.82 28.42
CA ALA A 87 1.61 -14.39 28.45
C ALA A 87 0.32 -13.53 28.32
N ARG A 88 -0.81 -14.13 27.93
CA ARG A 88 -2.11 -13.45 27.78
C ARG A 88 -2.66 -12.84 29.07
N GLN A 89 -2.23 -13.34 30.23
CA GLN A 89 -2.69 -12.84 31.54
C GLN A 89 -1.85 -11.68 32.11
N GLY A 90 -1.01 -11.04 31.29
CA GLY A 90 -0.25 -9.85 31.68
C GLY A 90 1.08 -10.13 32.41
N VAL A 91 1.41 -11.40 32.66
CA VAL A 91 2.65 -11.80 33.36
C VAL A 91 3.88 -11.72 32.45
N ALA A 92 3.70 -11.69 31.13
CA ALA A 92 4.79 -11.69 30.15
C ALA A 92 4.51 -10.81 28.91
N ALA A 93 3.93 -9.62 29.12
CA ALA A 93 3.68 -8.65 28.04
C ALA A 93 4.96 -8.27 27.28
N GLU A 94 6.12 -8.26 27.94
CA GLU A 94 7.42 -8.07 27.28
C GLU A 94 7.77 -9.19 26.30
N THR A 95 7.36 -10.43 26.56
CA THR A 95 7.67 -11.58 25.71
C THR A 95 6.92 -11.49 24.39
N ILE A 96 5.61 -11.18 24.45
CA ILE A 96 4.80 -10.94 23.25
C ILE A 96 5.34 -9.72 22.49
N HIS A 97 5.69 -8.64 23.19
CA HIS A 97 6.28 -7.46 22.57
C HIS A 97 7.57 -7.78 21.80
N LYS A 98 8.51 -8.51 22.42
CA LYS A 98 9.76 -8.94 21.76
C LYS A 98 9.51 -9.86 20.58
N HIS A 99 8.51 -10.74 20.68
CA HIS A 99 8.13 -11.64 19.60
C HIS A 99 7.58 -10.86 18.38
N ILE A 100 6.68 -9.90 18.62
CA ILE A 100 6.15 -9.04 17.54
C ILE A 100 7.26 -8.25 16.87
N LEU A 101 8.19 -7.67 17.64
CA LEU A 101 9.36 -6.96 17.09
C LEU A 101 10.23 -7.86 16.22
N ALA A 102 10.45 -9.11 16.64
CA ALA A 102 11.23 -10.08 15.86
C ALA A 102 10.52 -10.46 14.56
N CYS A 103 9.23 -10.79 14.62
CA CYS A 103 8.39 -11.11 13.45
C CYS A 103 8.35 -9.94 12.45
N MET A 104 8.17 -8.70 12.93
CA MET A 104 8.21 -7.52 12.08
C MET A 104 9.59 -7.29 11.45
N ARG A 105 10.67 -7.59 12.18
CA ARG A 105 12.04 -7.52 11.64
C ARG A 105 12.29 -8.51 10.52
N GLU A 106 11.81 -9.74 10.68
CA GLU A 106 11.87 -10.77 9.64
C GLU A 106 11.02 -10.40 8.42
N ALA A 107 9.88 -9.75 8.64
CA ALA A 107 9.03 -9.19 7.59
C ALA A 107 9.61 -7.94 6.90
N GLY A 108 10.79 -7.46 7.32
CA GLY A 108 11.49 -6.36 6.67
C GLY A 108 11.20 -4.98 7.25
N TYR A 109 10.73 -4.89 8.49
CA TYR A 109 10.43 -3.64 9.19
C TYR A 109 11.34 -3.42 10.41
N GLU A 110 11.69 -2.17 10.65
CA GLU A 110 12.49 -1.74 11.78
C GLU A 110 11.66 -0.87 12.72
N TRP A 111 11.83 -1.06 14.02
CA TRP A 111 11.19 -0.23 15.04
C TRP A 111 11.78 1.20 15.02
N SER A 112 10.91 2.20 14.85
CA SER A 112 11.24 3.62 14.86
C SER A 112 10.21 4.41 15.68
N PRO A 113 10.58 4.89 16.89
CA PRO A 113 9.67 5.65 17.75
C PRO A 113 9.57 7.14 17.40
N GLU A 114 10.03 7.55 16.22
CA GLU A 114 10.13 8.96 15.86
C GLU A 114 8.76 9.62 15.59
N HIS A 115 7.78 8.84 15.13
CA HIS A 115 6.46 9.34 14.76
C HIS A 115 5.60 9.74 15.96
N ARG A 116 4.81 10.81 15.84
CA ARG A 116 3.96 11.33 16.93
C ARG A 116 2.99 10.27 17.45
N ASN A 117 2.29 9.56 16.56
CA ASN A 117 1.35 8.50 16.96
C ASN A 117 2.04 7.30 17.63
N CYS A 118 3.34 7.09 17.37
CA CYS A 118 4.12 6.10 18.12
C CYS A 118 4.48 6.61 19.52
N LYS A 119 4.82 7.90 19.66
CA LYS A 119 5.10 8.51 20.97
C LYS A 119 3.88 8.50 21.88
N ASP A 120 2.69 8.72 21.31
CA ASP A 120 1.43 8.70 22.05
C ASP A 120 1.06 7.27 22.51
N ALA A 121 1.44 6.24 21.75
CA ALA A 121 1.20 4.82 22.07
C ALA A 121 2.35 3.91 21.61
N PRO A 122 3.44 3.77 22.41
CA PRO A 122 4.63 3.00 22.03
C PRO A 122 4.43 1.49 22.25
N VAL A 123 3.45 0.91 21.58
CA VAL A 123 3.11 -0.52 21.66
C VAL A 123 3.53 -1.25 20.39
N ALA A 124 3.97 -2.50 20.52
CA ALA A 124 4.48 -3.29 19.39
C ALA A 124 3.44 -3.54 18.28
N THR A 125 2.15 -3.40 18.59
CA THR A 125 1.05 -3.57 17.62
C THR A 125 0.78 -2.29 16.83
N ASN A 126 1.37 -1.16 17.23
CA ASN A 126 1.18 0.13 16.58
C ASN A 126 2.00 0.21 15.28
N PRO A 127 1.35 0.26 14.09
CA PRO A 127 2.08 0.30 12.82
C PRO A 127 2.90 1.59 12.64
N TYR A 128 2.53 2.69 13.30
CA TYR A 128 3.28 3.96 13.26
C TYR A 128 4.67 3.89 13.91
N CYS A 129 4.94 2.83 14.67
CA CYS A 129 6.23 2.60 15.31
C CYS A 129 7.22 1.84 14.43
N TYR A 130 6.94 1.65 13.14
CA TYR A 130 7.75 0.82 12.26
C TYR A 130 8.01 1.50 10.92
N LEU A 131 9.23 1.32 10.41
CA LEU A 131 9.66 1.75 9.08
C LEU A 131 10.20 0.56 8.28
N PRO A 132 9.97 0.46 6.98
CA PRO A 132 10.58 -0.59 6.17
C PRO A 132 12.11 -0.46 6.09
N LEU A 133 12.78 -1.59 5.93
CA LEU A 133 14.23 -1.69 5.75
C LEU A 133 14.67 -1.29 4.33
N GLY A 134 13.80 -1.50 3.33
CA GLY A 134 14.06 -1.12 1.94
C GLY A 134 14.19 0.40 1.80
N SER A 135 15.28 0.89 1.20
CA SER A 135 15.56 2.34 1.11
C SER A 135 14.51 3.13 0.32
N PHE A 136 13.95 2.52 -0.73
CA PHE A 136 12.88 3.12 -1.54
C PHE A 136 11.58 3.23 -0.72
N ASP A 137 11.11 2.11 -0.17
CA ASP A 137 9.90 2.06 0.66
C ASP A 137 10.03 2.98 1.87
N ARG A 138 11.21 3.00 2.51
CA ARG A 138 11.49 3.87 3.67
C ARG A 138 11.38 5.34 3.33
N THR A 139 11.82 5.75 2.14
CA THR A 139 11.73 7.13 1.69
C THR A 139 10.27 7.52 1.46
N ILE A 140 9.48 6.63 0.86
CA ILE A 140 8.04 6.83 0.63
C ILE A 140 7.30 6.90 1.96
N THR A 141 7.47 5.91 2.84
CA THR A 141 6.82 5.86 4.16
C THR A 141 7.21 7.07 5.02
N ALA A 142 8.50 7.45 5.05
CA ALA A 142 8.95 8.61 5.82
C ALA A 142 8.41 9.95 5.27
N PHE A 143 8.28 10.07 3.95
CA PHE A 143 7.62 11.23 3.34
C PHE A 143 6.13 11.27 3.70
N GLN A 144 5.46 10.12 3.68
CA GLN A 144 4.03 10.01 3.99
C GLN A 144 3.72 10.30 5.47
N LEU A 145 4.50 9.75 6.40
CA LEU A 145 4.40 10.00 7.84
C LEU A 145 4.57 11.49 8.21
N ARG A 146 5.05 12.35 7.30
CA ARG A 146 5.10 13.81 7.54
C ARG A 146 3.78 14.53 7.26
N PHE A 147 2.85 13.90 6.55
CA PHE A 147 1.57 14.50 6.13
C PHE A 147 0.34 13.94 6.90
N GLU A 148 0.53 12.96 7.77
CA GLU A 148 -0.44 12.55 8.81
C GLU A 148 -0.16 13.25 10.14
#